data_AF-A0A6D2LPA5-F1
#
_entry.id   AF-A0A6D2LPA5-F1
#
_cell.length_a   1.000
_cell.length_b   1.000
_cell.length_c   1.000
_cell.angle_alpha   90.00
_cell.angle_beta   90.00
_cell.angle_gamma   90.00
#
_symmetry.space_group_name_H-M   'P 1'
#
loop_
_entity.id
_entity.type
_entity.pdbx_description
1 polymer ?
#
loop_
_entity_poly.entity_id
_entity_poly.type
_entity_poly.pdbx_seq_one_letter_code
_entity_poly.pdbx_strand_id
1 'polypeptide(L)'
;METKNNEDFITKHLPLLDFSNRFLVPPHSPGGGGLALYWKTDVDLLITSSSDNFIDAKISYKEKMFVTTFVYGEPDNTKRKAVWEELANKNVDRDVLWFLMGDFNDILDYSEKTGGPQKAVDTFGDFRAFISHNDLYDVPHSGNALSWRGI
;
A
#
# COMPACT_ATOMS: atom_id res chain seq x y z
N MET A 1 3.21 6.54 -1.68
CA MET A 1 4.48 6.03 -2.25
C MET A 1 5.63 6.46 -1.34
N GLU A 2 6.66 5.63 -1.16
CA GLU A 2 7.78 5.89 -0.23
C GLU A 2 8.51 7.19 -0.59
N THR A 3 8.74 8.06 0.39
CA THR A 3 9.27 9.40 0.12
C THR A 3 10.77 9.52 0.35
N LYS A 4 11.32 8.80 1.35
CA LYS A 4 12.73 8.86 1.80
C LYS A 4 13.23 10.27 2.13
N ASN A 5 12.33 11.24 2.21
CA ASN A 5 12.62 12.66 2.32
C ASN A 5 11.61 13.32 3.27
N ASN A 6 12.00 14.44 3.87
CA ASN A 6 11.14 15.22 4.75
C ASN A 6 10.11 16.07 3.95
N GLU A 7 9.09 16.57 4.64
CA GLU A 7 8.00 17.34 4.02
C GLU A 7 8.49 18.57 3.25
N ASP A 8 9.43 19.33 3.81
CA ASP A 8 9.96 20.55 3.17
C ASP A 8 10.59 20.24 1.81
N PHE A 9 11.35 19.15 1.73
CA PHE A 9 11.96 18.69 0.48
C PHE A 9 10.90 18.25 -0.53
N ILE A 10 9.92 17.45 -0.12
CA ILE A 10 8.87 16.94 -1.01
C ILE A 10 8.05 18.12 -1.56
N THR A 11 7.60 19.02 -0.70
CA THR A 11 6.73 20.14 -1.09
C THR A 11 7.44 21.12 -2.03
N LYS A 12 8.75 21.29 -1.85
CA LYS A 12 9.56 22.16 -2.72
C LYS A 12 9.83 21.55 -4.10
N HIS A 13 9.99 20.24 -4.19
CA HIS A 13 10.49 19.57 -5.40
C HIS A 13 9.45 18.77 -6.18
N LEU A 14 8.28 18.49 -5.59
CA LEU A 14 7.15 17.83 -6.23
C LEU A 14 5.91 18.72 -6.20
N PRO A 15 5.88 19.85 -6.93
CA PRO A 15 4.66 20.60 -7.15
C PRO A 15 3.74 19.78 -8.05
N LEU A 16 2.96 18.89 -7.45
CA LEU A 16 1.92 18.12 -8.13
C LEU A 16 0.74 19.06 -8.40
N LEU A 17 0.83 19.79 -9.51
CA LEU A 17 -0.04 20.94 -9.85
C LEU A 17 -1.54 20.65 -9.74
N ASP A 18 -1.97 19.41 -9.99
CA ASP A 18 -3.38 18.99 -9.93
C ASP A 18 -3.77 18.36 -8.58
N PHE A 19 -2.84 18.17 -7.65
CA PHE A 19 -3.02 17.48 -6.37
C PHE A 19 -2.79 18.43 -5.20
N SER A 20 -3.81 19.22 -4.88
CA SER A 20 -3.75 20.24 -3.83
C SER A 20 -3.71 19.67 -2.41
N ASN A 21 -4.26 18.46 -2.23
CA ASN A 21 -4.39 17.83 -0.91
C ASN A 21 -3.30 16.76 -0.71
N ARG A 22 -2.81 16.64 0.53
CA ARG A 22 -1.78 15.66 0.88
C ARG A 22 -1.87 15.19 2.33
N PHE A 23 -1.33 13.99 2.56
CA PHE A 23 -1.06 13.44 3.87
C PHE A 23 0.30 12.75 3.83
N LEU A 24 1.14 13.03 4.84
CA LEU A 24 2.50 12.53 4.91
C LEU A 24 2.70 11.74 6.21
N VAL A 25 3.31 10.57 6.09
CA VAL A 25 3.93 9.85 7.20
C VAL A 25 5.42 10.15 7.15
N PRO A 26 6.02 10.68 8.23
CA PRO A 26 7.44 11.04 8.22
C PRO A 26 8.33 9.80 8.08
N PRO A 27 9.52 9.93 7.45
CA PRO A 27 10.48 8.84 7.42
C PRO A 27 11.02 8.54 8.82
N HIS A 28 11.21 7.25 9.13
CA HIS A 28 11.80 6.82 10.40
C HIS A 28 13.34 6.92 10.41
N SER A 29 13.98 7.14 9.25
CA SER A 29 15.44 7.30 9.15
C SER A 29 15.86 8.13 7.92
N PRO A 30 17.07 8.74 7.91
CA PRO A 30 17.59 9.40 6.72
C PRO A 30 17.70 8.42 5.54
N GLY A 31 16.93 8.66 4.48
CA GLY A 31 16.93 7.83 3.26
C GLY A 31 16.10 6.54 3.34
N GLY A 32 15.31 6.34 4.39
CA GLY A 32 14.46 5.15 4.55
C GLY A 32 13.10 5.47 5.15
N GLY A 33 12.06 4.95 4.52
CA GLY A 33 10.66 5.09 4.96
C GLY A 33 10.01 6.40 4.52
N GLY A 34 8.89 6.67 5.19
CA GLY A 34 8.03 7.82 4.93
C GLY A 34 7.06 7.54 3.79
N LEU A 35 5.81 7.95 3.95
CA LEU A 35 4.76 7.73 2.96
C LEU A 35 4.16 9.07 2.57
N ALA A 36 3.84 9.21 1.28
CA ALA A 36 3.00 10.31 0.82
C ALA A 36 1.77 9.79 0.10
N LEU A 37 0.63 10.40 0.45
CA LEU A 37 -0.63 10.30 -0.27
C LEU A 37 -1.01 11.70 -0.76
N TYR A 38 -1.28 11.81 -2.06
CA TYR A 38 -1.72 13.03 -2.72
C TYR A 38 -3.06 12.76 -3.41
N TRP A 39 -3.99 13.71 -3.32
CA TRP A 39 -5.28 13.60 -4.01
C TRP A 39 -5.75 14.97 -4.51
N LYS A 40 -6.65 14.93 -5.49
CA LYS A 40 -7.24 16.13 -6.09
C LYS A 40 -8.28 16.73 -5.15
N THR A 41 -8.57 18.03 -5.32
CA THR A 41 -9.56 18.75 -4.50
C THR A 41 -10.99 18.25 -4.69
N ASP A 42 -11.31 17.64 -5.83
CA ASP A 42 -12.61 17.07 -6.14
C ASP A 42 -12.81 15.65 -5.59
N VAL A 43 -11.80 15.08 -4.93
CA VAL A 43 -11.89 13.79 -4.24
C VAL A 43 -12.10 14.03 -2.74
N ASP A 44 -13.25 13.60 -2.24
CA ASP A 44 -13.53 13.59 -0.80
C ASP A 44 -12.85 12.36 -0.17
N LEU A 45 -11.84 12.63 0.65
CA LEU A 45 -10.97 11.62 1.27
C LEU A 45 -10.70 12.00 2.72
N LEU A 46 -10.98 11.07 3.63
CA LEU A 46 -10.73 11.20 5.06
C LEU A 46 -9.74 10.12 5.52
N ILE A 47 -8.60 10.53 6.06
CA ILE A 47 -7.63 9.63 6.68
C ILE A 47 -8.23 9.07 7.99
N THR A 48 -8.27 7.76 8.11
CA THR A 48 -8.81 7.05 9.29
C THR A 48 -7.69 6.58 10.22
N SER A 49 -6.57 6.13 9.67
CA SER A 49 -5.37 5.75 10.42
C SER A 49 -4.15 5.67 9.51
N SER A 50 -2.95 5.68 10.08
CA SER A 50 -1.70 5.52 9.33
C SER A 50 -0.62 4.89 10.18
N SER A 51 0.33 4.24 9.53
CA SER A 51 1.59 3.75 10.12
C SER A 51 2.73 3.94 9.10
N ASP A 52 3.92 3.47 9.44
CA ASP A 52 5.05 3.44 8.50
C ASP A 52 4.80 2.49 7.30
N ASN A 53 3.84 1.57 7.42
CA ASN A 53 3.54 0.55 6.42
C ASN A 53 2.21 0.75 5.69
N PHE A 54 1.36 1.70 6.10
CA PHE A 54 0.15 2.01 5.34
C PHE A 54 -0.45 3.39 5.68
N ILE A 55 -1.32 3.85 4.78
CA ILE A 55 -2.27 4.93 5.04
C ILE A 55 -3.67 4.39 4.76
N ASP A 56 -4.57 4.46 5.73
CA ASP A 56 -5.96 4.02 5.61
C ASP A 56 -6.87 5.25 5.46
N ALA A 57 -7.78 5.19 4.49
CA ALA A 57 -8.65 6.32 4.17
C ALA A 57 -10.04 5.88 3.73
N LYS A 58 -11.05 6.63 4.15
CA LYS A 58 -12.41 6.58 3.58
C LYS A 58 -12.47 7.54 2.40
N ILE A 59 -12.97 7.07 1.26
CA ILE A 59 -13.06 7.82 0.02
C ILE A 59 -14.52 7.83 -0.44
N SER A 60 -15.02 9.02 -0.77
CA SER A 60 -16.32 9.23 -1.40
C SER A 60 -16.12 9.73 -2.82
N TYR A 61 -16.60 8.97 -3.80
CA TYR A 61 -16.51 9.34 -5.21
C TYR A 61 -17.79 8.97 -5.96
N LYS A 62 -18.41 9.93 -6.64
CA LYS A 62 -19.68 9.75 -7.38
C LYS A 62 -20.74 9.03 -6.54
N GLU A 63 -20.97 9.52 -5.31
CA GLU A 63 -21.93 8.98 -4.33
C GLU A 63 -21.64 7.55 -3.84
N LYS A 64 -20.49 6.98 -4.17
CA LYS A 64 -20.02 5.70 -3.62
C LYS A 64 -18.99 5.94 -2.54
N MET A 65 -19.18 5.30 -1.40
CA MET A 65 -18.22 5.28 -0.30
C MET A 65 -17.49 3.95 -0.28
N PHE A 66 -16.17 4.01 -0.13
CA PHE A 66 -15.32 2.82 0.05
C PHE A 66 -14.11 3.18 0.92
N VAL A 67 -13.50 2.17 1.51
CA VAL A 67 -12.23 2.32 2.23
C VAL A 67 -11.10 1.89 1.31
N THR A 68 -10.02 2.65 1.30
CA THR A 68 -8.78 2.27 0.63
C THR A 68 -7.63 2.31 1.61
N THR A 69 -6.87 1.23 1.65
CA THR A 69 -5.61 1.16 2.37
C THR A 69 -4.47 1.21 1.36
N PHE A 70 -3.67 2.27 1.43
CA PHE A 70 -2.46 2.46 0.65
C PHE A 70 -1.29 1.80 1.38
N VAL A 71 -0.87 0.63 0.92
CA VAL A 71 0.10 -0.24 1.58
C VAL A 71 1.53 0.06 1.10
N TYR A 72 2.45 0.05 2.04
CA TYR A 72 3.89 -0.11 1.86
C TYR A 72 4.36 -1.26 2.76
N GLY A 73 4.28 -2.47 2.21
CA GLY A 73 4.56 -3.71 2.92
C GLY A 73 5.99 -3.73 3.45
N GLU A 74 6.15 -4.32 4.63
CA GLU A 74 7.44 -4.35 5.32
C GLU A 74 8.49 -5.10 4.49
N PRO A 75 9.62 -4.45 4.13
CA PRO A 75 10.69 -5.08 3.37
C PRO A 75 11.29 -6.31 4.09
N ASP A 76 11.34 -6.27 5.42
CA ASP A 76 11.76 -7.40 6.25
C ASP A 76 10.66 -8.46 6.35
N ASN A 77 10.87 -9.61 5.70
CA ASN A 77 9.91 -10.71 5.71
C ASN A 77 9.54 -11.17 7.13
N THR A 78 10.47 -11.10 8.09
CA THR A 78 10.21 -11.54 9.47
C THR A 78 9.21 -10.65 10.21
N LYS A 79 9.01 -9.42 9.74
CA LYS A 79 8.11 -8.43 10.35
C LYS A 79 6.84 -8.22 9.53
N ARG A 80 6.82 -8.63 8.27
CA ARG A 80 5.69 -8.43 7.34
C ARG A 80 4.39 -9.06 7.80
N LYS A 81 4.46 -10.23 8.44
CA LYS A 81 3.28 -10.91 8.98
C LYS A 81 2.49 -10.01 9.95
N ALA A 82 3.17 -9.22 10.78
CA ALA A 82 2.51 -8.31 11.72
C ALA A 82 1.69 -7.23 10.99
N VAL A 83 2.18 -6.75 9.84
CA VAL A 83 1.44 -5.79 8.99
C VAL A 83 0.15 -6.44 8.45
N TRP A 84 0.23 -7.70 8.00
CA TRP A 84 -0.94 -8.44 7.53
C TRP A 84 -1.96 -8.70 8.63
N GLU A 85 -1.52 -9.07 9.82
CA GLU A 85 -2.39 -9.23 11.00
C GLU A 85 -3.07 -7.90 11.38
N GLU A 86 -2.33 -6.79 11.35
CA GLU A 86 -2.91 -5.46 11.62
C GLU A 86 -3.98 -5.09 10.58
N LEU A 87 -3.71 -5.30 9.29
CA LEU A 87 -4.68 -5.01 8.23
C LEU A 87 -5.91 -5.92 8.30
N ALA A 88 -5.73 -7.21 8.63
CA ALA A 88 -6.83 -8.15 8.79
C ALA A 88 -7.75 -7.72 9.94
N ASN A 89 -7.17 -7.33 11.09
CA ASN A 89 -7.92 -6.84 12.24
C ASN A 89 -8.73 -5.59 11.91
N LYS A 90 -8.20 -4.70 11.06
CA LYS A 90 -8.94 -3.50 10.60
C LYS A 90 -10.14 -3.83 9.72
N ASN A 91 -10.16 -4.99 9.07
CA ASN A 91 -11.24 -5.40 8.18
C ASN A 91 -12.41 -6.07 8.91
N VAL A 92 -12.16 -6.64 10.10
CA VAL A 92 -13.19 -7.35 10.89
C VAL A 92 -14.44 -6.48 11.13
N ASP A 93 -14.25 -5.17 11.33
CA ASP A 93 -15.33 -4.23 11.64
C ASP A 93 -15.86 -3.47 10.41
N ARG A 94 -15.53 -3.90 9.18
CA ARG A 94 -15.89 -3.18 7.95
C ARG A 94 -17.09 -3.80 7.23
N ASP A 95 -18.16 -3.03 7.15
CA ASP A 95 -19.33 -3.32 6.30
C ASP A 95 -19.30 -2.57 4.94
N VAL A 96 -18.12 -2.13 4.50
CA VAL A 96 -17.95 -1.30 3.30
C VAL A 96 -16.91 -1.90 2.36
N LEU A 97 -17.03 -1.60 1.05
CA LEU A 97 -16.05 -2.02 0.06
C LEU A 97 -14.64 -1.59 0.48
N TRP A 98 -13.71 -2.53 0.45
CA TRP A 98 -12.32 -2.31 0.82
C TRP A 98 -11.37 -2.57 -0.35
N PHE A 99 -10.56 -1.57 -0.67
CA PHE A 99 -9.48 -1.68 -1.63
C PHE A 99 -8.13 -1.65 -0.91
N LEU A 100 -7.22 -2.52 -1.33
CA LEU A 100 -5.81 -2.42 -0.99
C LEU A 100 -5.03 -2.09 -2.26
N MET A 101 -4.08 -1.16 -2.15
CA MET A 101 -3.19 -0.82 -3.25
C MET A 101 -1.87 -0.30 -2.74
N GLY A 102 -0.82 -0.43 -3.54
CA GLY A 102 0.50 0.07 -3.20
C GLY A 102 1.56 -0.98 -3.48
N ASP A 103 2.62 -0.94 -2.69
CA ASP A 103 3.71 -1.91 -2.78
C ASP A 103 3.57 -2.88 -1.60
N PHE A 104 3.25 -4.14 -1.87
CA PHE A 104 3.09 -5.15 -0.82
C PHE A 104 4.42 -5.77 -0.38
N ASN A 105 5.52 -5.53 -1.12
CA ASN A 105 6.82 -6.20 -0.94
C ASN A 105 6.73 -7.74 -0.89
N ASP A 106 5.65 -8.31 -1.45
CA ASP A 106 5.40 -9.74 -1.53
C ASP A 106 4.68 -10.11 -2.82
N ILE A 107 4.71 -11.41 -3.15
CA ILE A 107 4.06 -11.97 -4.34
C ILE A 107 3.22 -13.18 -3.93
N LEU A 108 2.11 -13.42 -4.62
CA LEU A 108 1.22 -14.54 -4.34
C LEU A 108 1.79 -15.85 -4.85
N ASP A 109 2.54 -15.83 -5.95
CA ASP A 109 3.14 -17.04 -6.50
C ASP A 109 4.35 -16.71 -7.37
N TYR A 110 5.03 -17.77 -7.83
CA TYR A 110 6.25 -17.62 -8.61
C TYR A 110 6.01 -17.04 -10.02
N SER A 111 4.79 -17.15 -10.58
CA SER A 111 4.45 -16.59 -11.89
C SER A 111 4.48 -15.05 -11.91
N GLU A 112 4.35 -14.41 -10.75
CA GLU A 112 4.50 -12.96 -10.59
C GLU A 112 5.97 -12.49 -10.59
N LYS A 113 6.92 -13.42 -10.78
CA LYS A 113 8.35 -13.13 -10.83
C LYS A 113 9.01 -13.76 -12.05
N THR A 114 9.91 -13.02 -12.68
CA THR A 114 10.80 -13.53 -13.73
C THR A 114 12.25 -13.51 -13.27
N GLY A 115 12.94 -14.64 -13.36
CA GLY A 115 14.37 -14.79 -13.02
C GLY A 115 14.67 -14.76 -11.52
N GLY A 116 15.97 -14.65 -11.18
CA GLY A 116 16.46 -14.66 -9.79
C GLY A 116 16.29 -16.02 -9.07
N PRO A 117 16.70 -16.11 -7.80
CA PRO A 117 16.57 -17.34 -7.03
C PRO A 117 15.10 -17.67 -6.75
N GLN A 118 14.78 -18.97 -6.78
CA GLN A 118 13.49 -19.47 -6.32
C GLN A 118 13.34 -19.20 -4.81
N LYS A 119 12.23 -18.59 -4.44
CA LYS A 119 11.82 -18.50 -3.04
C LYS A 119 11.15 -19.82 -2.65
N ALA A 120 11.30 -20.24 -1.39
CA ALA A 120 10.56 -21.38 -0.86
C ALA A 120 9.06 -21.08 -0.88
N VAL A 121 8.23 -22.07 -1.22
CA VAL A 121 6.76 -21.90 -1.34
C VAL A 121 6.15 -21.39 -0.03
N ASP A 122 6.71 -21.80 1.10
CA ASP A 122 6.28 -21.39 2.44
C ASP A 122 6.35 -19.87 2.64
N THR A 123 7.22 -19.16 1.90
CA THR A 123 7.34 -17.70 2.00
C THR A 123 6.14 -16.94 1.45
N PHE A 124 5.29 -17.58 0.63
CA PHE A 124 4.05 -16.98 0.13
C PHE A 124 2.85 -17.24 1.05
N GLY A 125 3.01 -18.11 2.06
CA GLY A 125 1.93 -18.63 2.88
C GLY A 125 1.18 -17.53 3.65
N ASP A 126 1.93 -16.64 4.30
CA ASP A 126 1.32 -15.57 5.12
C ASP A 126 0.53 -14.58 4.26
N PHE A 127 1.05 -14.19 3.08
CA PHE A 127 0.34 -13.27 2.20
C PHE A 127 -0.91 -13.90 1.58
N ARG A 128 -0.83 -15.18 1.16
CA ARG A 128 -2.01 -15.93 0.69
C ARG A 128 -3.07 -16.10 1.77
N ALA A 129 -2.64 -16.41 3.00
CA ALA A 129 -3.53 -16.53 4.14
C ALA A 129 -4.23 -15.20 4.43
N PHE A 130 -3.50 -14.09 4.37
CA PHE A 130 -4.06 -12.74 4.51
C PHE A 130 -5.13 -12.44 3.45
N ILE A 131 -4.82 -12.67 2.17
CA ILE A 131 -5.76 -12.44 1.07
C ILE A 131 -7.01 -13.32 1.23
N SER A 132 -6.82 -14.62 1.49
CA SER A 132 -7.92 -15.56 1.66
C SER A 132 -8.78 -15.28 2.89
N HIS A 133 -8.17 -14.88 4.01
CA HIS A 133 -8.89 -14.59 5.26
C HIS A 133 -9.79 -13.37 5.13
N ASN A 134 -9.40 -12.40 4.29
CA ASN A 134 -10.12 -11.15 4.09
C ASN A 134 -11.02 -11.14 2.84
N ASP A 135 -11.19 -12.29 2.18
CA ASP A 135 -11.95 -12.43 0.93
C ASP A 135 -11.52 -11.40 -0.13
N LEU A 136 -10.20 -11.20 -0.25
CA LEU A 136 -9.60 -10.26 -1.17
C LEU A 136 -9.31 -10.93 -2.52
N TYR A 137 -9.48 -10.16 -3.59
CA TYR A 137 -9.25 -10.61 -4.95
C TYR A 137 -8.36 -9.62 -5.68
N ASP A 138 -7.40 -10.12 -6.45
CA ASP A 138 -6.60 -9.28 -7.33
C ASP A 138 -7.46 -8.75 -8.48
N VAL A 139 -7.30 -7.47 -8.79
CA VAL A 139 -8.06 -6.80 -9.85
C VAL A 139 -7.34 -7.06 -11.18
N PRO A 140 -8.02 -7.63 -12.20
CA PRO A 140 -7.39 -7.91 -13.47
C PRO A 140 -6.78 -6.65 -14.10
N HIS A 141 -5.54 -6.77 -14.58
CA HIS A 141 -4.84 -5.70 -15.28
C HIS A 141 -4.52 -6.12 -16.72
N SER A 142 -4.06 -5.16 -17.53
CA SER A 142 -3.58 -5.40 -18.88
C SER A 142 -2.21 -4.76 -19.07
N GLY A 143 -1.38 -5.33 -19.96
CA GLY A 143 -0.01 -4.87 -20.19
C GLY A 143 1.02 -5.71 -19.45
N ASN A 144 2.07 -5.06 -18.93
CA ASN A 144 3.13 -5.75 -18.19
C ASN A 144 2.67 -6.05 -16.76
N ALA A 145 2.71 -7.32 -16.36
CA ALA A 145 2.35 -7.76 -15.02
C ALA A 145 3.42 -7.48 -13.95
N LEU A 146 4.64 -7.13 -14.37
CA LEU A 146 5.73 -6.85 -13.45
C LEU A 146 5.74 -5.36 -13.06
N SER A 147 5.68 -5.08 -11.76
CA SER A 147 5.69 -3.73 -11.18
C SER A 147 7.07 -3.25 -10.72
N TRP A 148 8.04 -4.16 -10.59
CA TRP A 148 9.38 -3.86 -10.06
C TRP A 148 10.49 -4.62 -10.77
N ARG A 149 11.67 -4.01 -10.83
CA ARG A 149 12.92 -4.62 -11.30
C ARG A 149 14.10 -4.15 -10.47
N GLY A 150 14.88 -5.10 -9.96
CA GLY A 150 16.17 -4.81 -9.31
C GLY A 150 17.21 -4.37 -10.34
N ILE A 151 18.04 -3.41 -9.95
CA ILE A 151 19.22 -2.97 -10.71
C ILE A 151 20.41 -3.83 -10.29
#